data_AF-A0A1G6VFP4-F1
#
_entry.id   AF-A0A1G6VFP4-F1
#
_cell.length_a   1.000
_cell.length_b   1.000
_cell.length_c   1.000
_cell.angle_alpha   90.00
_cell.angle_beta   90.00
_cell.angle_gamma   90.00
#
_symmetry.space_group_name_H-M   'P 1'
#
loop_
_entity.id
_entity.type
_entity.pdbx_description
1 polymer ?
#
loop_
_entity_poly.entity_id
_entity_poly.type
_entity_poly.pdbx_seq_one_letter_code
_entity_poly.pdbx_strand_id
1 'polypeptide(L)' 'MAEIEIGVLKRQCLDRRIYHAATLRAEVAAWQRRRNTTNRPIDWQFTTDDARIKLRQLYPIEIEKDLQIQT' A
#
# COMPACT_ATOMS: atom_id res chain seq x y z
N MET A 1 -1.68 2.03 2.61
CA MET A 1 -0.39 1.76 1.91
C MET A 1 -0.53 0.79 0.74
N ALA A 2 -1.40 -0.23 0.82
CA ALA A 2 -1.58 -1.23 -0.24
C ALA A 2 -2.04 -0.64 -1.59
N GLU A 3 -2.95 0.33 -1.60
CA GLU A 3 -3.52 0.87 -2.85
C GLU A 3 -2.51 1.61 -3.74
N ILE A 4 -1.59 2.38 -3.14
CA ILE A 4 -0.54 3.11 -3.87
C ILE A 4 0.38 2.11 -4.58
N GLU A 5 0.80 1.06 -3.88
CA GLU A 5 1.68 0.03 -4.45
C GLU A 5 0.98 -0.82 -5.52
N ILE A 6 -0.34 -1.05 -5.42
CA ILE A 6 -1.13 -1.68 -6.49
C ILE A 6 -1.14 -0.81 -7.76
N GLY A 7 -1.27 0.51 -7.62
CA GLY A 7 -1.21 1.44 -8.75
C GLY A 7 0.17 1.49 -9.43
N VAL A 8 1.25 1.30 -8.66
CA VAL A 8 2.62 1.20 -9.19
C VAL A 8 2.83 -0.16 -9.86
N LEU A 9 2.42 -1.27 -9.25
CA LEU A 9 2.44 -2.60 -9.83
C LEU A 9 1.71 -2.62 -11.18
N LYS A 10 0.52 -2.01 -11.24
CA LYS A 10 -0.26 -1.91 -12.48
C LYS A 10 0.51 -1.21 -13.60
N ARG A 11 1.17 -0.10 -13.30
CA ARG A 11 1.93 0.69 -14.29
C ARG A 11 3.27 0.08 -14.67
N GLN A 12 3.93 -0.63 -13.76
CA GLN A 12 5.30 -1.12 -13.96
C GLN A 12 5.40 -2.59 -14.36
N CYS A 13 4.37 -3.39 -14.08
CA CYS A 13 4.40 -4.84 -14.26
C CYS A 13 3.19 -5.36 -15.03
N LEU A 14 2.02 -4.71 -14.91
CA LEU A 14 0.76 -5.19 -15.48
C LEU A 14 0.19 -4.23 -16.54
N ASP A 15 1.05 -3.49 -17.24
CA ASP A 15 0.67 -2.60 -18.35
C ASP A 15 0.27 -3.36 -19.63
N ARG A 16 0.46 -4.68 -19.61
CA ARG A 16 0.19 -5.61 -20.70
C ARG A 16 -0.64 -6.80 -20.22
N ARG A 17 -1.27 -7.47 -21.19
CA ARG A 17 -2.03 -8.70 -20.92
C ARG A 17 -1.09 -9.88 -20.68
N ILE A 18 -1.32 -10.60 -19.58
CA ILE A 18 -0.63 -11.85 -19.25
C ILE A 18 -1.66 -12.96 -19.20
N TYR A 19 -1.58 -13.89 -20.14
CA TYR A 19 -2.60 -14.93 -20.33
C TYR A 19 -2.52 -16.07 -19.31
N HIS A 20 -1.31 -16.38 -18.81
CA HIS A 20 -1.09 -17.51 -17.91
C HIS A 20 -0.94 -17.04 -16.47
N ALA A 21 -1.74 -17.62 -15.57
CA ALA A 21 -1.69 -17.29 -14.15
C ALA A 21 -0.31 -17.58 -13.51
N ALA A 22 0.39 -18.62 -13.97
CA ALA A 22 1.74 -18.94 -13.49
C ALA A 22 2.73 -17.81 -13.83
N THR A 23 2.71 -17.32 -15.07
CA THR A 23 3.55 -16.20 -15.53
C THR A 23 3.21 -14.92 -14.75
N LEU A 24 1.92 -14.63 -14.55
CA LEU A 24 1.48 -13.48 -13.76
C LEU A 24 2.07 -13.52 -12.34
N ARG A 25 1.98 -14.66 -11.65
CA ARG A 25 2.52 -14.82 -10.30
C ARG A 25 4.03 -14.64 -10.25
N ALA A 26 4.75 -15.20 -11.23
CA ALA A 26 6.20 -15.08 -11.29
C ALA A 26 6.65 -13.62 -11.48
N GLU A 27 5.96 -12.86 -12.33
CA GLU A 27 6.27 -11.46 -12.57
C GLU A 27 5.94 -10.56 -11.37
N VAL A 28 4.77 -10.76 -10.75
CA VAL A 28 4.42 -10.04 -9.51
C VAL A 28 5.45 -10.32 -8.41
N ALA A 29 5.87 -11.57 -8.23
CA ALA A 29 6.87 -11.93 -7.24
C ALA A 29 8.26 -11.35 -7.55
N ALA A 30 8.66 -11.31 -8.82
CA ALA A 30 9.90 -10.67 -9.24
C ALA A 30 9.86 -9.15 -9.02
N TRP A 31 8.76 -8.50 -9.39
CA TRP A 31 8.54 -7.07 -9.17
C TRP A 31 8.55 -6.72 -7.69
N GLN A 32 7.84 -7.49 -6.85
CA GLN A 32 7.78 -7.27 -5.41
C GLN A 32 9.16 -7.41 -4.76
N ARG A 33 9.94 -8.43 -5.13
CA ARG A 33 11.33 -8.56 -4.66
C ARG A 33 12.17 -7.35 -5.03
N ARG A 34 12.13 -6.92 -6.29
CA ARG A 34 12.84 -5.71 -6.75
C ARG A 34 12.41 -4.47 -5.94
N ARG A 35 11.11 -4.25 -5.78
CA ARG A 35 10.55 -3.10 -5.07
C ARG A 35 10.99 -3.07 -3.61
N ASN A 36 10.94 -4.21 -2.93
CA ASN A 36 11.37 -4.36 -1.54
C ASN A 36 12.89 -4.16 -1.39
N THR A 37 13.70 -4.68 -2.31
CA THR A 37 15.17 -4.49 -2.28
C THR A 37 15.61 -3.07 -2.59
N THR A 38 14.81 -2.30 -3.34
CA THR A 38 15.15 -0.92 -3.73
C THR A 38 15.10 0.04 -2.53
N ASN A 39 14.58 -0.39 -1.37
CA ASN A 39 14.55 0.30 -0.07
C ASN A 39 14.31 1.82 -0.16
N ARG A 40 13.46 2.25 -1.09
CA ARG A 40 12.99 3.62 -1.19
C ARG A 40 11.71 3.72 -0.37
N PRO A 41 11.78 4.19 0.89
CA PRO A 41 10.58 4.43 1.66
C PRO A 41 9.70 5.42 0.92
N ILE A 42 8.38 5.26 1.06
CA ILE A 42 7.44 6.29 0.62
C ILE A 42 7.72 7.52 1.48
N ASP A 43 7.98 8.65 0.82
CA ASP A 43 8.16 9.93 1.50
C ASP A 43 6.79 10.45 1.95
N TRP A 44 6.39 10.03 3.14
CA TRP A 44 5.12 10.40 3.74
C TRP A 44 5.15 11.88 4.15
N GLN A 45 4.26 12.68 3.58
CA GLN A 45 4.15 14.11 3.88
C GLN A 45 3.53 14.40 5.26
N PHE A 46 2.86 13.42 5.86
CA PHE A 46 2.23 13.52 7.18
C PHE A 46 2.42 12.23 7.95
N THR A 47 2.51 12.35 9.27
CA THR A 47 2.41 11.18 10.16
C THR A 47 0.99 10.61 10.11
N THR A 48 0.79 9.38 10.59
CA THR A 48 -0.56 8.78 10.67
C THR A 48 -1.49 9.62 11.54
N ASP A 49 -0.99 10.19 12.62
CA ASP A 49 -1.76 11.05 13.53
C ASP A 49 -2.16 12.37 12.85
N ASP A 50 -1.22 13.03 12.17
CA ASP A 50 -1.49 14.26 11.41
C ASP A 50 -2.50 14.02 10.29
N ALA A 51 -2.41 12.86 9.62
CA ALA A 51 -3.34 12.48 8.55
C ALA A 51 -4.76 12.28 9.10
N ARG A 52 -4.94 11.70 10.29
CA ARG A 52 -6.27 11.52 10.91
C ARG A 52 -6.92 12.85 11.29
N ILE A 53 -6.12 13.86 11.64
CA ILE A 53 -6.61 15.22 11.90
C ILE A 53 -6.99 15.92 10.59
N LYS A 54 -6.09 15.93 9.60
CA LYS A 54 -6.30 16.65 8.33
C LYS A 54 -7.33 16.00 7.41
N LEU A 55 -7.44 14.67 7.43
CA LEU A 55 -8.32 13.88 6.57
C LEU A 55 -9.51 13.29 7.35
N ARG A 56 -9.97 13.96 8.40
CA ARG A 56 -11.01 13.48 9.31
C ARG A 56 -12.31 13.05 8.62
N GLN A 57 -12.64 13.63 7.47
CA GLN A 57 -13.80 13.23 6.66
C GLN A 57 -13.60 11.87 5.95
N LEU A 58 -12.37 11.55 5.57
CA LEU A 58 -12.01 10.30 4.89
C LEU A 58 -11.67 9.19 5.89
N TYR A 59 -11.13 9.55 7.06
CA TYR A 59 -10.78 8.65 8.14
C TYR A 59 -11.37 9.15 9.47
N PRO A 60 -12.67 8.86 9.73
CA PRO A 60 -13.28 9.18 11.01
C PRO A 60 -12.55 8.41 12.12
N ILE A 61 -12.14 9.12 13.16
CA ILE A 61 -11.60 8.50 14.36
C ILE A 61 -12.81 7.98 15.15
N GLU A 62 -13.06 6.66 15.14
CA GLU A 62 -14.08 6.05 16.01
C GLU A 62 -13.61 6.20 17.46
N ILE A 63 -14.14 7.19 18.18
CA ILE A 63 -13.73 7.53 19.56
C ILE A 63 -13.99 6.38 20.55
N GLU A 64 -14.75 5.34 20.21
CA GLU A 64 -15.19 4.31 21.16
C GLU A 64 -14.37 3.00 21.23
N LYS A 65 -13.40 2.74 20.33
CA LYS A 65 -12.72 1.42 20.30
C LYS A 65 -11.25 1.39 20.71
N ASP A 66 -10.60 2.53 20.87
CA ASP A 66 -9.17 2.57 21.26
C ASP A 66 -8.93 2.29 22.76
N LEU A 67 -9.98 2.10 23.56
CA LEU A 67 -9.88 1.71 24.98
C LEU A 67 -9.80 0.19 25.22
N GLN A 68 -9.83 -0.66 24.18
CA GLN A 68 -9.76 -2.12 24.34
C GLN A 68 -8.51 -2.78 23.73
N ILE A 69 -7.56 -2.02 23.16
CA ILE A 69 -6.30 -2.57 22.67
C ILE A 69 -5.12 -2.08 23.54
N GLN A 70 -5.26 -2.22 24.86
CA GLN A 70 -4.14 -2.20 25.82
C GLN A 70 -4.35 -3.23 26.94
N THR A 71 -4.67 -4.48 26.60
CA THR A 71 -4.55 -5.62 27.53
C THR A 71 -3.95 -6.81 26.81
#